data_AF-A0A8S3R7P1-F1
#
_entry.id   AF-A0A8S3R7P1-F1
#
_cell.length_a   1.000
_cell.length_b   1.000
_cell.length_c   1.000
_cell.angle_alpha   90.00
_cell.angle_beta   90.00
_cell.angle_gamma   90.00
#
_symmetry.space_group_name_H-M   'P 1'
#
loop_
_entity.id
_entity.type
_entity.pdbx_description
1 polymer ?
#
loop_
_entity_poly.entity_id
_entity_poly.type
_entity_poly.pdbx_seq_one_letter_code
_entity_poly.pdbx_strand_id
1 'polypeptide(L)'
;MNLTDANITKGSNLVLESGPAPSTNQMTLTFTPGDLRSDLSDLEVTVDKMTTVGDCLQCMILKAGFTDDDWHLQKTNWCGEPAEVLDDLDLTLEMSLVNHGDHLLLVKGKLPPKGFVRIPIWLYPSPRKPFCDSANNTGNGMFSWLTNQIQGLFRSDNKPQDTSITSEEPVYLGDIEVALVMTLEEFKFQILTLPSLSELSLPTQGFLRVTMVESGYLSTVLKGTSQTLQKLKVKSCNRVAVQILDEEENLNVNQMVLYIKQRIPNTKEYLPPVEIIWDTSQGPSINSLEKTIADRLFIPQDHLGMAKHFSKRFDWLIIREGPNKSGGKGKKKAQKTNLRHGPYNLQDGDVIGIKNLQLEYERKEDYCTIEDDQGKIELQKQAEEKKKQNFTKTGFYPTCYKSDASKTVFYCDEQCCSSVFSFISWCSTVFSFILWCSSVLSCILWCSSVLSFILWCSTVFSFILWCSSVLSLYCGVPVCSVYTVVFQCAQFYTVVFSIILLFQCVPCYIVVISVIPVCSVLYCGE
;
A
#
# COMPACT_ATOMS: atom_id res chain seq x y z
N MET A 1 -36.20 -15.24 -5.60
CA MET A 1 -35.36 -14.10 -5.17
C MET A 1 -36.05 -12.85 -5.68
N ASN A 2 -36.47 -11.95 -4.80
CA ASN A 2 -37.10 -10.71 -5.22
C ASN A 2 -36.03 -9.70 -5.63
N LEU A 3 -36.36 -8.73 -6.49
CA LEU A 3 -35.40 -7.71 -6.95
C LEU A 3 -34.73 -6.95 -5.79
N THR A 4 -35.43 -6.84 -4.66
CA THR A 4 -34.93 -6.30 -3.39
C THR A 4 -33.82 -7.14 -2.78
N ASP A 5 -33.90 -8.47 -2.89
CA ASP A 5 -32.89 -9.40 -2.34
C ASP A 5 -31.61 -9.39 -3.19
N ALA A 6 -31.73 -9.01 -4.46
CA ALA A 6 -30.62 -8.84 -5.41
C ALA A 6 -30.02 -7.42 -5.41
N ASN A 7 -30.48 -6.53 -4.50
CA ASN A 7 -30.08 -5.11 -4.44
C ASN A 7 -30.27 -4.33 -5.77
N ILE A 8 -31.16 -4.79 -6.64
CA ILE A 8 -31.47 -4.11 -7.91
C ILE A 8 -32.41 -2.95 -7.58
N THR A 9 -31.92 -1.72 -7.72
CA THR A 9 -32.67 -0.50 -7.47
C THR A 9 -33.11 0.17 -8.78
N LYS A 10 -34.13 1.02 -8.73
CA LYS A 10 -34.60 1.79 -9.89
C LYS A 10 -33.44 2.63 -10.44
N GLY A 11 -33.08 2.39 -11.71
CA GLY A 11 -31.91 2.99 -12.36
C GLY A 11 -30.70 2.07 -12.48
N SER A 12 -30.76 0.83 -11.97
CA SER A 12 -29.73 -0.16 -12.27
C SER A 12 -29.69 -0.45 -13.78
N ASN A 13 -28.50 -0.35 -14.38
CA ASN A 13 -28.29 -0.79 -15.75
C ASN A 13 -28.12 -2.31 -15.75
N LEU A 14 -29.04 -3.00 -16.43
CA LEU A 14 -28.97 -4.44 -16.62
C LEU A 14 -28.43 -4.70 -18.02
N VAL A 15 -27.37 -5.50 -18.11
CA VAL A 15 -26.91 -6.03 -19.38
C VAL A 15 -27.70 -7.31 -19.63
N LEU A 16 -28.43 -7.34 -20.73
CA LEU A 16 -29.17 -8.53 -21.16
C LEU A 16 -28.35 -9.24 -22.22
N GLU A 17 -27.96 -10.46 -21.91
CA GLU A 17 -27.24 -11.31 -22.82
C GLU A 17 -28.17 -12.39 -23.36
N SER A 18 -27.95 -12.78 -24.61
CA SER A 18 -28.73 -13.83 -25.23
C SER A 18 -28.26 -15.17 -24.70
N GLY A 19 -29.13 -15.92 -24.03
CA GLY A 19 -28.81 -17.23 -23.52
C GLY A 19 -29.91 -17.82 -22.65
N PRO A 20 -29.86 -19.14 -22.37
CA PRO A 20 -30.70 -19.74 -21.35
C PRO A 20 -30.32 -19.18 -19.98
N ALA A 21 -31.32 -18.80 -19.18
CA ALA A 21 -31.08 -18.39 -17.81
C ALA A 21 -30.40 -19.55 -17.04
N PRO A 22 -29.31 -19.29 -16.31
CA PRO A 22 -28.66 -20.33 -15.53
C PRO A 22 -29.63 -20.89 -14.49
N SER A 23 -29.64 -22.21 -14.33
CA SER A 23 -30.43 -22.86 -13.29
C SER A 23 -29.89 -22.50 -11.89
N THR A 24 -30.66 -22.78 -10.83
CA THR A 24 -30.23 -22.51 -9.44
C THR A 24 -28.93 -23.24 -9.05
N ASN A 25 -28.62 -24.34 -9.75
CA ASN A 25 -27.43 -25.15 -9.54
C ASN A 25 -26.32 -24.86 -10.56
N GLN A 26 -26.50 -23.88 -11.43
CA GLN A 26 -25.48 -23.44 -12.37
C GLN A 26 -24.80 -22.16 -11.89
N MET A 27 -23.55 -22.00 -12.27
CA MET A 27 -22.79 -20.78 -12.14
C MET A 27 -22.21 -20.37 -13.49
N THR A 28 -22.11 -19.06 -13.67
CA THR A 28 -21.47 -18.44 -14.83
C THR A 28 -20.10 -17.97 -14.39
N LEU A 29 -19.07 -18.35 -15.13
CA LEU A 29 -17.67 -17.97 -14.89
C LEU A 29 -17.14 -17.25 -16.12
N THR A 30 -16.35 -16.22 -15.88
CA THR A 30 -15.56 -15.57 -16.93
C THR A 30 -14.11 -16.04 -16.82
N PHE A 31 -13.40 -16.13 -17.95
CA PHE A 31 -12.00 -16.50 -17.92
C PHE A 31 -11.19 -15.89 -19.07
N THR A 32 -9.93 -15.58 -18.81
CA THR A 32 -8.96 -15.17 -19.83
C THR A 32 -8.12 -16.38 -20.24
N PRO A 33 -8.12 -16.76 -21.54
CA PRO A 33 -7.25 -17.82 -22.04
C PRO A 33 -5.83 -17.31 -22.31
N GLY A 34 -4.81 -18.02 -21.81
CA GLY A 34 -3.40 -17.72 -22.09
C GLY A 34 -2.71 -16.87 -21.02
N ASP A 35 -1.54 -16.34 -21.37
CA ASP A 35 -0.80 -15.40 -20.51
C ASP A 35 -1.53 -14.05 -20.46
N LEU A 36 -1.40 -13.29 -19.36
CA LEU A 36 -2.03 -11.97 -19.16
C LEU A 36 -1.63 -10.93 -20.23
N ARG A 37 -0.64 -11.26 -21.06
CA ARG A 37 -0.14 -10.46 -22.19
C ARG A 37 -0.72 -10.86 -23.54
N SER A 38 -1.59 -11.86 -23.59
CA SER A 38 -2.25 -12.28 -24.83
C SER A 38 -3.42 -11.35 -25.16
N ASP A 39 -3.57 -10.96 -26.42
CA ASP A 39 -4.67 -10.11 -26.91
C ASP A 39 -6.02 -10.85 -27.00
N LEU A 40 -6.17 -11.97 -26.28
CA LEU A 40 -7.39 -12.78 -26.30
C LEU A 40 -8.44 -12.16 -25.38
N SER A 41 -9.65 -11.99 -25.91
CA SER A 41 -10.79 -11.49 -25.14
C SER A 41 -11.23 -12.51 -24.10
N ASP A 42 -11.73 -12.01 -22.98
CA ASP A 42 -12.39 -12.83 -21.96
C ASP A 42 -13.53 -13.66 -22.58
N LEU A 43 -13.60 -14.91 -22.13
CA LEU A 43 -14.62 -15.87 -22.52
C LEU A 43 -15.50 -16.21 -21.32
N GLU A 44 -16.69 -16.73 -21.60
CA GLU A 44 -17.64 -17.13 -20.57
C GLU A 44 -18.03 -18.59 -20.71
N VAL A 45 -18.21 -19.25 -19.57
CA VAL A 45 -18.74 -20.61 -19.49
C VAL A 45 -19.76 -20.73 -18.36
N THR A 46 -20.83 -21.48 -18.62
CA THR A 46 -21.86 -21.81 -17.61
C THR A 46 -21.75 -23.29 -17.28
N VAL A 47 -21.52 -23.59 -16.00
CA VAL A 47 -21.26 -24.95 -15.48
C VAL A 47 -22.10 -25.21 -14.24
N ASP A 48 -22.33 -26.48 -13.89
CA ASP A 48 -22.98 -26.82 -12.62
C ASP A 48 -22.01 -26.56 -11.44
N LYS A 49 -22.50 -26.09 -10.30
CA LYS A 49 -21.67 -25.82 -9.11
C LYS A 49 -20.97 -27.08 -8.56
N MET A 50 -21.54 -28.25 -8.83
CA MET A 50 -21.01 -29.56 -8.46
C MET A 50 -20.04 -30.14 -9.49
N THR A 51 -19.82 -29.46 -10.62
CA THR A 51 -18.80 -29.84 -11.61
C THR A 51 -17.43 -29.85 -10.95
N THR A 52 -16.60 -30.83 -11.30
CA THR A 52 -15.21 -30.87 -10.79
C THR A 52 -14.37 -29.76 -11.42
N VAL A 53 -13.28 -29.38 -10.76
CA VAL A 53 -12.29 -28.44 -11.33
C VAL A 53 -11.74 -29.00 -12.65
N GLY A 54 -11.48 -30.31 -12.74
CA GLY A 54 -10.99 -30.96 -13.95
C GLY A 54 -11.98 -30.89 -15.13
N ASP A 55 -13.26 -31.15 -14.88
CA ASP A 55 -14.30 -31.05 -15.91
C ASP A 55 -14.50 -29.59 -16.35
N CYS A 56 -14.46 -28.65 -15.41
CA CYS A 56 -14.54 -27.22 -15.71
C CYS A 56 -13.36 -26.74 -16.57
N LEU A 57 -12.14 -27.19 -16.24
CA LEU A 57 -10.93 -26.92 -17.02
C LEU A 57 -11.11 -27.42 -18.47
N GLN A 58 -11.59 -28.65 -18.66
CA GLN A 58 -11.84 -29.20 -20.00
C GLN A 58 -12.89 -28.39 -20.77
N CYS A 59 -13.96 -27.94 -20.11
CA CYS A 59 -14.93 -27.03 -20.71
C CYS A 59 -14.28 -25.72 -21.19
N MET A 60 -13.38 -25.12 -20.39
CA MET A 60 -12.69 -23.87 -20.73
C MET A 60 -11.67 -24.05 -21.86
N ILE A 61 -10.90 -25.14 -21.87
CA ILE A 61 -9.96 -25.49 -22.94
C ILE A 61 -10.71 -25.63 -24.28
N LEU A 62 -11.80 -26.40 -24.29
CA LEU A 62 -12.64 -26.59 -25.47
C LEU A 62 -13.26 -25.27 -25.95
N LYS A 63 -13.70 -24.42 -25.01
CA LYS A 63 -14.29 -23.11 -25.32
C LYS A 63 -13.26 -22.13 -25.89
N ALA A 64 -12.02 -22.18 -25.41
CA ALA A 64 -10.91 -21.38 -25.92
C ALA A 64 -10.35 -21.88 -27.26
N GLY A 65 -10.74 -23.09 -27.70
CA GLY A 65 -10.26 -23.70 -28.94
C GLY A 65 -8.85 -24.27 -28.84
N PHE A 66 -8.37 -24.56 -27.63
CA PHE A 66 -7.09 -25.25 -27.42
C PHE A 66 -7.26 -26.77 -27.61
N THR A 67 -6.18 -27.44 -27.98
CA THR A 67 -6.15 -28.89 -28.31
C THR A 67 -5.11 -29.66 -27.52
N ASP A 68 -4.27 -28.96 -26.75
CA ASP A 68 -3.30 -29.53 -25.83
C ASP A 68 -3.90 -29.66 -24.42
N ASP A 69 -3.49 -30.70 -23.69
CA ASP A 69 -3.89 -30.95 -22.30
C ASP A 69 -2.93 -30.29 -21.28
N ASP A 70 -2.17 -29.29 -21.72
CA ASP A 70 -1.12 -28.63 -20.94
C ASP A 70 -1.63 -27.31 -20.34
N TRP A 71 -2.71 -27.38 -19.56
CA TRP A 71 -3.36 -26.21 -18.98
C TRP A 71 -3.83 -26.46 -17.54
N HIS A 72 -3.94 -25.39 -16.77
CA HIS A 72 -4.54 -25.39 -15.45
C HIS A 72 -5.33 -24.12 -15.19
N LEU A 73 -6.21 -24.17 -14.19
CA LEU A 73 -7.00 -23.02 -13.76
C LEU A 73 -6.34 -22.32 -12.58
N GLN A 74 -6.38 -20.98 -12.60
CA GLN A 74 -5.94 -20.14 -11.50
C GLN A 74 -7.00 -19.09 -11.20
N LYS A 75 -7.30 -18.86 -9.93
CA LYS A 75 -8.20 -17.77 -9.51
C LYS A 75 -7.53 -16.43 -9.67
N THR A 76 -8.32 -15.37 -9.79
CA THR A 76 -7.82 -14.00 -9.65
C THR A 76 -8.18 -13.39 -8.30
N ASN A 77 -7.37 -12.42 -7.86
CA ASN A 77 -7.76 -11.53 -6.77
C ASN A 77 -8.77 -10.47 -7.27
N TRP A 78 -9.23 -9.59 -6.36
CA TRP A 78 -10.17 -8.51 -6.69
C TRP A 78 -9.67 -7.55 -7.80
N CYS A 79 -8.36 -7.48 -8.02
CA CYS A 79 -7.74 -6.64 -9.05
C CYS A 79 -7.54 -7.37 -10.39
N GLY A 80 -7.98 -8.63 -10.51
CA GLY A 80 -7.76 -9.45 -11.71
C GLY A 80 -6.35 -10.05 -11.80
N GLU A 81 -5.53 -9.94 -10.75
CA GLU A 81 -4.19 -10.53 -10.75
C GLU A 81 -4.23 -12.01 -10.36
N PRO A 82 -3.31 -12.85 -10.87
CA PRO A 82 -3.24 -14.26 -10.52
C PRO A 82 -3.11 -14.48 -9.01
N ALA A 83 -3.89 -15.42 -8.47
CA ALA A 83 -3.94 -15.77 -7.06
C ALA A 83 -3.74 -17.29 -6.85
N GLU A 84 -4.74 -18.00 -6.33
CA GLU A 84 -4.65 -19.42 -5.99
C GLU A 84 -4.81 -20.31 -7.24
N VAL A 85 -3.88 -21.24 -7.44
CA VAL A 85 -3.98 -22.28 -8.47
C VAL A 85 -4.96 -23.36 -8.00
N LEU A 86 -5.88 -23.77 -8.88
CA LEU A 86 -6.81 -24.86 -8.62
C LEU A 86 -6.13 -26.19 -8.97
N ASP A 87 -5.42 -26.75 -8.00
CA ASP A 87 -4.54 -27.92 -8.18
C ASP A 87 -5.22 -29.28 -7.91
N ASP A 88 -6.30 -29.31 -7.13
CA ASP A 88 -7.12 -30.51 -6.91
C ASP A 88 -8.26 -30.61 -7.94
N LEU A 89 -7.99 -31.34 -9.03
CA LEU A 89 -8.93 -31.51 -10.14
C LEU A 89 -10.20 -32.29 -9.75
N ASP A 90 -10.17 -33.05 -8.64
CA ASP A 90 -11.29 -33.87 -8.17
C ASP A 90 -12.28 -33.08 -7.30
N LEU A 91 -11.89 -31.90 -6.79
CA LEU A 91 -12.77 -31.04 -6.00
C LEU A 91 -13.86 -30.41 -6.88
N THR A 92 -15.05 -30.22 -6.32
CA THR A 92 -16.10 -29.46 -6.99
C THR A 92 -15.80 -27.97 -6.97
N LEU A 93 -16.34 -27.22 -7.92
CA LEU A 93 -16.17 -25.76 -7.98
C LEU A 93 -16.61 -25.08 -6.67
N GLU A 94 -17.73 -25.50 -6.08
CA GLU A 94 -18.20 -25.00 -4.78
C GLU A 94 -17.21 -25.30 -3.65
N MET A 95 -16.70 -26.53 -3.54
CA MET A 95 -15.72 -26.90 -2.51
C MET A 95 -14.37 -26.20 -2.73
N SER A 96 -14.05 -25.88 -3.98
CA SER A 96 -12.88 -25.08 -4.33
C SER A 96 -13.07 -23.58 -4.06
N LEU A 97 -14.21 -23.14 -3.52
CA LEU A 97 -14.55 -21.73 -3.27
C LEU A 97 -14.52 -20.86 -4.55
N VAL A 98 -14.97 -21.42 -5.67
CA VAL A 98 -15.29 -20.67 -6.88
C VAL A 98 -16.78 -20.35 -6.85
N ASN A 99 -17.14 -19.08 -7.07
CA ASN A 99 -18.50 -18.57 -6.98
C ASN A 99 -19.01 -18.09 -8.35
N HIS A 100 -20.33 -17.94 -8.44
CA HIS A 100 -20.96 -17.34 -9.61
C HIS A 100 -20.43 -15.90 -9.84
N GLY A 101 -20.00 -15.62 -11.06
CA GLY A 101 -19.42 -14.34 -11.46
C GLY A 101 -17.92 -14.21 -11.20
N ASP A 102 -17.27 -15.23 -10.65
CA ASP A 102 -15.81 -15.21 -10.49
C ASP A 102 -15.10 -15.22 -11.85
N HIS A 103 -13.92 -14.62 -11.86
CA HIS A 103 -13.02 -14.59 -13.01
C HIS A 103 -11.83 -15.52 -12.77
N LEU A 104 -11.52 -16.37 -13.74
CA LEU A 104 -10.42 -17.34 -13.70
C LEU A 104 -9.41 -17.09 -14.82
N LEU A 105 -8.19 -17.58 -14.64
CA LEU A 105 -7.16 -17.61 -15.68
C LEU A 105 -6.98 -19.05 -16.14
N LEU A 106 -6.96 -19.25 -17.45
CA LEU A 106 -6.60 -20.53 -18.07
C LEU A 106 -5.14 -20.45 -18.51
N VAL A 107 -4.25 -21.01 -17.69
CA VAL A 107 -2.80 -20.83 -17.78
C VAL A 107 -2.13 -22.08 -18.34
N LYS A 108 -1.19 -21.90 -19.28
CA LYS A 108 -0.45 -23.01 -19.89
C LYS A 108 0.54 -23.63 -18.90
N GLY A 109 0.54 -24.95 -18.80
CA GLY A 109 1.45 -25.77 -18.01
C GLY A 109 0.76 -26.85 -17.19
N LYS A 110 1.46 -27.97 -16.96
CA LYS A 110 0.99 -29.07 -16.11
C LYS A 110 1.03 -28.71 -14.63
N LEU A 111 0.00 -29.16 -13.92
CA LEU A 111 0.01 -29.19 -12.46
C LEU A 111 1.03 -30.21 -11.94
N PRO A 112 1.66 -29.94 -10.79
CA PRO A 112 2.47 -30.94 -10.09
C PRO A 112 1.63 -32.19 -9.76
N PRO A 113 2.26 -33.37 -9.61
CA PRO A 113 1.57 -34.57 -9.13
C PRO A 113 0.90 -34.35 -7.77
N LYS A 114 -0.16 -35.11 -7.46
CA LYS A 114 -0.85 -35.01 -6.18
C LYS A 114 0.12 -35.14 -5.00
N GLY A 115 0.11 -34.15 -4.10
CA GLY A 115 1.03 -34.09 -2.96
C GLY A 115 2.36 -33.40 -3.26
N PHE A 116 2.56 -32.87 -4.47
CA PHE A 116 3.68 -32.02 -4.85
C PHE A 116 3.21 -30.58 -5.05
N VAL A 117 4.14 -29.64 -4.93
CA VAL A 117 3.94 -28.22 -5.22
C VAL A 117 5.09 -27.70 -6.06
N ARG A 118 4.81 -26.73 -6.93
CA ARG A 118 5.82 -26.04 -7.74
C ARG A 118 5.93 -24.61 -7.24
N ILE A 119 7.11 -24.25 -6.75
CA ILE A 119 7.33 -23.01 -6.00
C ILE A 119 8.38 -22.14 -6.72
N PRO A 120 8.07 -20.88 -7.05
CA PRO A 120 9.07 -19.94 -7.55
C PRO A 120 10.00 -19.47 -6.44
N ILE A 121 11.31 -19.69 -6.63
CA ILE A 121 12.37 -19.34 -5.69
C ILE A 121 13.08 -18.05 -6.12
N TRP A 122 13.27 -17.13 -5.17
CA TRP A 122 13.89 -15.84 -5.41
C TRP A 122 14.99 -15.57 -4.40
N LEU A 123 16.19 -15.22 -4.87
CA LEU A 123 17.27 -14.73 -4.03
C LEU A 123 16.98 -13.29 -3.61
N TYR A 124 16.89 -13.06 -2.32
CA TYR A 124 16.76 -11.73 -1.73
C TYR A 124 18.08 -11.29 -1.10
N PRO A 125 18.35 -9.98 -1.05
CA PRO A 125 19.48 -9.43 -0.32
C PRO A 125 19.49 -9.89 1.13
N SER A 126 20.69 -10.21 1.60
CA SER A 126 20.89 -10.54 3.01
C SER A 126 20.77 -9.30 3.89
N PRO A 127 20.26 -9.43 5.13
CA PRO A 127 20.18 -8.31 6.06
C PRO A 127 21.58 -7.77 6.36
N ARG A 128 21.84 -6.49 6.06
CA ARG A 128 23.13 -5.86 6.36
C ARG A 128 23.31 -5.73 7.88
N LYS A 129 24.43 -6.21 8.43
CA LYS A 129 24.76 -5.97 9.84
C LYS A 129 25.23 -4.51 10.00
N PRO A 130 24.71 -3.74 10.97
CA PRO A 130 25.02 -2.31 11.14
C PRO A 130 26.48 -1.98 11.51
N PHE A 131 27.34 -2.98 11.67
CA PHE A 131 28.73 -2.80 12.10
C PHE A 131 29.78 -3.29 11.08
N CYS A 132 29.35 -3.69 9.88
CA CYS A 132 30.24 -4.06 8.79
C CYS A 132 30.25 -3.04 7.65
N ASP A 133 30.14 -1.74 7.96
CA ASP A 133 30.62 -0.69 7.07
C ASP A 133 32.09 -0.44 7.36
N SER A 134 32.96 -1.29 6.81
CA SER A 134 34.35 -0.89 6.58
C SER A 134 34.52 -0.69 5.09
N ALA A 135 34.57 0.58 4.70
CA ALA A 135 35.21 1.07 3.48
C ALA A 135 36.72 0.72 3.38
N ASN A 136 37.21 -0.19 4.23
CA ASN A 136 38.53 -0.80 4.15
C ASN A 136 38.37 -2.28 3.82
N ASN A 137 38.61 -2.57 2.55
CA ASN A 137 38.64 -3.89 1.91
C ASN A 137 39.79 -4.76 2.46
N THR A 138 39.79 -5.04 3.77
CA THR A 138 40.86 -5.76 4.49
C THR A 138 40.34 -6.60 5.67
N GLY A 139 39.05 -6.91 5.70
CA GLY A 139 38.47 -7.85 6.67
C GLY A 139 38.37 -9.25 6.07
N ASN A 140 39.27 -10.16 6.46
CA ASN A 140 39.17 -11.61 6.26
C ASN A 140 37.92 -12.16 6.99
N GLY A 141 36.72 -11.86 6.49
CA GLY A 141 35.52 -12.59 6.86
C GLY A 141 35.55 -13.97 6.22
N MET A 142 35.17 -15.00 6.98
CA MET A 142 35.16 -16.41 6.55
C MET A 142 34.44 -16.67 5.21
N PHE A 143 33.56 -15.75 4.80
CA PHE A 143 32.75 -15.83 3.58
C PHE A 143 32.93 -14.64 2.62
N SER A 144 34.03 -13.89 2.68
CA SER A 144 34.26 -12.75 1.76
C SER A 144 34.31 -13.16 0.27
N TRP A 145 34.56 -14.44 -0.01
CA TRP A 145 34.48 -14.98 -1.37
C TRP A 145 33.02 -15.15 -1.84
N LEU A 146 32.10 -15.53 -0.94
CA LEU A 146 30.67 -15.61 -1.23
C LEU A 146 30.09 -14.23 -1.50
N THR A 147 30.48 -13.20 -0.76
CA THR A 147 29.97 -11.83 -0.99
C THR A 147 30.25 -11.35 -2.41
N ASN A 148 31.41 -11.70 -2.99
CA ASN A 148 31.75 -11.34 -4.37
C ASN A 148 30.92 -12.13 -5.40
N GLN A 149 30.68 -13.42 -5.16
CA GLN A 149 29.84 -14.24 -6.04
C GLN A 149 28.36 -13.83 -5.98
N ILE A 150 27.84 -13.59 -4.77
CA ILE A 150 26.47 -13.12 -4.54
C ILE A 150 26.27 -11.73 -5.16
N GLN A 151 27.25 -10.81 -5.04
CA GLN A 151 27.21 -9.54 -5.75
C GLN A 151 27.19 -9.71 -7.27
N GLY A 152 27.83 -10.76 -7.80
CA GLY A 152 27.74 -11.15 -9.20
C GLY A 152 26.31 -11.51 -9.62
N LEU A 153 25.56 -12.23 -8.76
CA LEU A 153 24.16 -12.60 -9.02
C LEU A 153 23.22 -11.39 -9.06
N PHE A 154 23.49 -10.34 -8.28
CA PHE A 154 22.68 -9.11 -8.26
C PHE A 154 23.05 -8.10 -9.36
N ARG A 155 24.14 -8.31 -10.12
CA ARG A 155 24.53 -7.39 -11.21
C ARG A 155 23.79 -7.74 -12.50
N SER A 156 22.89 -6.86 -12.90
CA SER A 156 22.35 -6.82 -14.27
C SER A 156 23.31 -6.07 -15.19
N ASP A 157 23.63 -6.64 -16.36
CA ASP A 157 24.68 -6.19 -17.30
C ASP A 157 24.48 -4.79 -17.94
N ASN A 158 23.52 -3.96 -17.51
CA ASN A 158 23.12 -2.75 -18.26
C ASN A 158 22.83 -1.48 -17.43
N LYS A 159 23.49 -1.22 -16.29
CA LYS A 159 23.43 0.12 -15.66
C LYS A 159 24.82 0.73 -15.44
N PRO A 160 25.10 1.92 -16.02
CA PRO A 160 26.34 2.64 -15.73
C PRO A 160 26.34 3.10 -14.27
N GLN A 161 27.53 3.03 -13.66
CA GLN A 161 27.78 3.48 -12.30
C GLN A 161 27.59 4.99 -12.21
N ASP A 162 26.48 5.43 -11.63
CA ASP A 162 26.40 6.69 -10.93
C ASP A 162 25.25 6.66 -9.90
N THR A 163 25.54 7.19 -8.72
CA THR A 163 24.68 7.41 -7.54
C THR A 163 24.42 6.24 -6.58
N SER A 164 24.80 6.52 -5.33
CA SER A 164 24.60 5.76 -4.10
C SER A 164 23.12 5.47 -3.82
N ILE A 165 22.77 4.20 -3.89
CA ILE A 165 21.78 3.42 -3.12
C ILE A 165 21.50 2.21 -4.04
N THR A 166 22.24 1.13 -3.85
CA THR A 166 21.96 -0.13 -4.54
C THR A 166 20.66 -0.70 -3.96
N SER A 167 19.53 -0.42 -4.61
CA SER A 167 18.34 -1.25 -4.45
C SER A 167 18.65 -2.59 -5.10
N GLU A 168 19.21 -3.52 -4.33
CA GLU A 168 19.46 -4.90 -4.77
C GLU A 168 18.08 -5.55 -4.99
N GLU A 169 17.63 -5.59 -6.24
CA GLU A 169 16.36 -6.20 -6.61
C GLU A 169 16.45 -7.73 -6.44
N PRO A 170 15.37 -8.41 -6.01
CA PRO A 170 15.37 -9.86 -5.89
C PRO A 170 15.63 -10.55 -7.23
N VAL A 171 16.47 -11.58 -7.22
CA VAL A 171 16.84 -12.35 -8.42
C VAL A 171 16.02 -13.64 -8.46
N TYR A 172 15.37 -13.93 -9.58
CA TYR A 172 14.65 -15.19 -9.76
C TYR A 172 15.65 -16.33 -10.00
N LEU A 173 15.57 -17.39 -9.19
CA LEU A 173 16.48 -18.54 -9.28
C LEU A 173 15.90 -19.72 -10.06
N GLY A 174 14.58 -19.75 -10.24
CA GLY A 174 13.86 -20.83 -10.91
C GLY A 174 12.70 -21.36 -10.08
N ASP A 175 11.94 -22.27 -10.67
CA ASP A 175 10.90 -23.03 -9.97
C ASP A 175 11.45 -24.37 -9.51
N ILE A 176 11.02 -24.83 -8.33
CA ILE A 176 11.30 -26.18 -7.85
C ILE A 176 9.99 -26.90 -7.62
N GLU A 177 9.90 -28.13 -8.11
CA GLU A 177 8.82 -29.06 -7.80
C GLU A 177 9.23 -29.98 -6.63
N VAL A 178 8.49 -29.91 -5.52
CA VAL A 178 8.83 -30.59 -4.27
C VAL A 178 7.61 -31.27 -3.64
N ALA A 179 7.83 -32.38 -2.94
CA ALA A 179 6.75 -33.08 -2.24
C ALA A 179 6.36 -32.33 -0.95
N LEU A 180 5.07 -32.18 -0.66
CA LEU A 180 4.57 -31.52 0.55
C LEU A 180 4.95 -32.25 1.85
N VAL A 181 5.27 -33.55 1.75
CA VAL A 181 5.75 -34.37 2.88
C VAL A 181 7.21 -34.12 3.23
N MET A 182 7.96 -33.45 2.35
CA MET A 182 9.36 -33.09 2.56
C MET A 182 9.51 -32.17 3.77
N THR A 183 10.58 -32.36 4.53
CA THR A 183 10.97 -31.50 5.64
C THR A 183 11.56 -30.18 5.16
N LEU A 184 11.58 -29.15 6.02
CA LEU A 184 12.22 -27.87 5.69
C LEU A 184 13.73 -28.04 5.41
N GLU A 185 14.40 -28.96 6.10
CA GLU A 185 15.82 -29.25 5.86
C GLU A 185 16.07 -29.83 4.47
N GLU A 186 15.29 -30.83 4.07
CA GLU A 186 15.33 -31.41 2.73
C GLU A 186 14.97 -30.38 1.66
N PHE A 187 13.99 -29.49 1.93
CA PHE A 187 13.61 -28.42 1.03
C PHE A 187 14.75 -27.41 0.81
N LYS A 188 15.42 -26.98 1.90
CA LYS A 188 16.62 -26.13 1.80
C LYS A 188 17.73 -26.82 1.01
N PHE A 189 17.94 -28.11 1.23
CA PHE A 189 18.92 -28.88 0.46
C PHE A 189 18.58 -28.87 -1.04
N GLN A 190 17.32 -29.11 -1.41
CA GLN A 190 16.89 -29.03 -2.81
C GLN A 190 17.10 -27.64 -3.42
N ILE A 191 16.81 -26.56 -2.68
CA ILE A 191 17.10 -25.20 -3.14
C ILE A 191 18.58 -25.01 -3.46
N LEU A 192 19.47 -25.52 -2.61
CA LEU A 192 20.93 -25.42 -2.82
C LEU A 192 21.42 -26.20 -4.05
N THR A 193 20.61 -27.14 -4.58
CA THR A 193 20.93 -27.83 -5.84
C THR A 193 20.58 -27.03 -7.09
N LEU A 194 19.89 -25.88 -6.97
CA LEU A 194 19.63 -25.01 -8.11
C LEU A 194 20.95 -24.53 -8.74
N PRO A 195 21.07 -24.46 -10.08
CA PRO A 195 22.33 -24.11 -10.75
C PRO A 195 22.98 -22.84 -10.19
N SER A 196 22.20 -21.77 -10.04
CA SER A 196 22.65 -20.46 -9.54
C SER A 196 23.13 -20.46 -8.08
N LEU A 197 22.74 -21.46 -7.28
CA LEU A 197 23.16 -21.60 -5.88
C LEU A 197 24.18 -22.74 -5.69
N SER A 198 24.23 -23.71 -6.59
CA SER A 198 25.14 -24.86 -6.50
C SER A 198 26.61 -24.46 -6.56
N GLU A 199 26.92 -23.31 -7.19
CA GLU A 199 28.26 -22.72 -7.21
C GLU A 199 28.66 -22.10 -5.85
N LEU A 200 27.66 -21.66 -5.08
CA LEU A 200 27.83 -21.14 -3.72
C LEU A 200 28.05 -22.36 -2.82
N SER A 201 29.32 -22.75 -2.66
CA SER A 201 29.77 -23.85 -1.79
C SER A 201 29.46 -23.58 -0.30
N LEU A 202 28.17 -23.53 0.04
CA LEU A 202 27.67 -23.31 1.39
C LEU A 202 27.89 -24.59 2.21
N PRO A 203 28.50 -24.50 3.41
CA PRO A 203 28.85 -25.69 4.19
C PRO A 203 27.63 -26.51 4.64
N THR A 204 26.54 -25.84 5.00
CA THR A 204 25.31 -26.45 5.52
C THR A 204 24.07 -25.67 5.09
N GLN A 205 22.89 -26.28 5.22
CA GLN A 205 21.60 -25.64 5.00
C GLN A 205 21.30 -24.53 6.03
N GLY A 206 22.07 -24.46 7.13
CA GLY A 206 21.93 -23.44 8.17
C GLY A 206 22.23 -22.03 7.68
N PHE A 207 23.02 -21.88 6.61
CA PHE A 207 23.30 -20.58 5.98
C PHE A 207 22.18 -20.09 5.06
N LEU A 208 21.13 -20.88 4.83
CA LEU A 208 20.02 -20.52 3.95
C LEU A 208 18.77 -20.22 4.79
N ARG A 209 18.33 -18.97 4.81
CA ARG A 209 17.01 -18.61 5.34
C ARG A 209 15.97 -18.68 4.24
N VAL A 210 14.82 -19.25 4.55
CA VAL A 210 13.68 -19.38 3.64
C VAL A 210 12.50 -18.63 4.21
N THR A 211 11.95 -17.70 3.44
CA THR A 211 10.90 -16.77 3.88
C THR A 211 9.81 -16.69 2.83
N MET A 212 8.56 -16.66 3.27
CA MET A 212 7.42 -16.44 2.37
C MET A 212 7.37 -14.98 1.92
N VAL A 213 6.92 -14.74 0.69
CA VAL A 213 6.73 -13.40 0.15
C VAL A 213 5.24 -13.12 -0.04
N GLU A 214 4.75 -12.07 0.60
CA GLU A 214 3.35 -11.63 0.55
C GLU A 214 3.26 -10.18 0.08
N SER A 215 2.53 -9.93 -1.01
CA SER A 215 2.39 -8.59 -1.61
C SER A 215 3.74 -7.89 -1.88
N GLY A 216 4.78 -8.67 -2.23
CA GLY A 216 6.13 -8.16 -2.49
C GLY A 216 7.03 -7.99 -1.27
N TYR A 217 6.52 -8.23 -0.05
CA TYR A 217 7.28 -8.09 1.19
C TYR A 217 7.61 -9.46 1.79
N LEU A 218 8.78 -9.57 2.43
CA LEU A 218 9.13 -10.73 3.25
C LEU A 218 8.17 -10.82 4.44
N SER A 219 7.50 -11.96 4.61
CA SER A 219 6.54 -12.21 5.69
C SER A 219 7.05 -13.31 6.62
N THR A 220 6.52 -14.52 6.47
CA THR A 220 6.72 -15.64 7.39
C THR A 220 8.03 -16.34 7.11
N VAL A 221 8.97 -16.33 8.07
CA VAL A 221 10.18 -17.16 8.00
C VAL A 221 9.79 -18.61 8.29
N LEU A 222 10.22 -19.55 7.43
CA LEU A 222 9.98 -20.98 7.64
C LEU A 222 10.92 -21.52 8.72
N LYS A 223 10.37 -22.19 9.73
CA LYS A 223 11.08 -22.58 10.96
C LYS A 223 10.83 -24.03 11.34
N GLY A 224 11.78 -24.61 12.07
CA GLY A 224 11.77 -26.01 12.48
C GLY A 224 12.16 -26.94 11.34
N THR A 225 13.42 -27.37 11.34
CA THR A 225 14.05 -28.19 10.28
C THR A 225 13.27 -29.46 9.94
N SER A 226 12.66 -30.09 10.95
CA SER A 226 11.86 -31.33 10.80
C SER A 226 10.38 -31.12 10.47
N GLN A 227 9.91 -29.88 10.35
CA GLN A 227 8.53 -29.64 9.93
C GLN A 227 8.37 -29.88 8.44
N THR A 228 7.27 -30.52 8.05
CA THR A 228 6.95 -30.75 6.64
C THR A 228 6.43 -29.48 5.98
N LEU A 229 6.62 -29.34 4.67
CA LEU A 229 6.10 -28.21 3.90
C LEU A 229 4.58 -28.08 4.01
N GLN A 230 3.87 -29.21 4.13
CA GLN A 230 2.43 -29.23 4.42
C GLN A 230 2.07 -28.56 5.75
N LYS A 231 2.82 -28.84 6.83
CA LYS A 231 2.60 -28.21 8.14
C LYS A 231 2.93 -26.72 8.13
N LEU A 232 3.94 -26.35 7.33
CA LEU A 232 4.34 -24.97 7.07
C LEU A 232 3.39 -24.23 6.12
N LYS A 233 2.36 -24.92 5.59
CA LYS A 233 1.32 -24.38 4.69
C LYS A 233 1.90 -23.79 3.40
N VAL A 234 2.98 -24.37 2.90
CA VAL A 234 3.56 -23.99 1.61
C VAL A 234 2.66 -24.54 0.49
N LYS A 235 2.35 -23.68 -0.49
CA LYS A 235 1.51 -23.95 -1.67
C LYS A 235 2.23 -23.50 -2.94
N SER A 236 1.82 -24.00 -4.10
CA SER A 236 2.39 -23.62 -5.40
C SER A 236 2.25 -22.12 -5.73
N CYS A 237 1.21 -21.45 -5.23
CA CYS A 237 1.01 -20.01 -5.42
C CYS A 237 1.93 -19.14 -4.55
N ASN A 238 2.68 -19.73 -3.62
CA ASN A 238 3.57 -18.96 -2.77
C ASN A 238 4.87 -18.63 -3.49
N ARG A 239 5.23 -17.35 -3.47
CA ARG A 239 6.59 -16.92 -3.78
C ARG A 239 7.47 -17.11 -2.55
N VAL A 240 8.61 -17.79 -2.74
CA VAL A 240 9.57 -18.05 -1.67
C VAL A 240 10.83 -17.22 -1.90
N ALA A 241 11.21 -16.46 -0.89
CA ALA A 241 12.47 -15.76 -0.81
C ALA A 241 13.51 -16.60 -0.09
N VAL A 242 14.73 -16.60 -0.60
CA VAL A 242 15.89 -17.21 0.01
C VAL A 242 16.94 -16.14 0.28
N GLN A 243 17.54 -16.16 1.46
CA GLN A 243 18.59 -15.25 1.87
C GLN A 243 19.79 -16.06 2.35
N ILE A 244 21.00 -15.68 1.91
CA ILE A 244 22.23 -16.33 2.33
C ILE A 244 22.78 -15.59 3.55
N LEU A 245 22.84 -16.26 4.68
CA LEU A 245 23.24 -15.66 5.95
C LEU A 245 24.77 -15.71 6.11
N ASP A 246 25.29 -14.78 6.93
CA ASP A 246 26.72 -14.78 7.30
C ASP A 246 27.08 -15.89 8.30
N GLU A 247 26.08 -16.38 9.04
CA GLU A 247 26.21 -17.35 10.14
C GLU A 247 25.09 -18.38 10.05
N GLU A 248 25.35 -19.60 10.54
CA GLU A 248 24.33 -20.63 10.57
C GLU A 248 23.17 -20.24 11.49
N GLU A 249 21.96 -20.48 10.99
CA GLU A 249 20.73 -20.20 11.71
C GLU A 249 19.79 -21.41 11.70
N ASN A 250 19.34 -21.79 12.89
CA ASN A 250 18.32 -22.81 13.09
C ASN A 250 17.21 -22.29 14.01
N LEU A 251 16.33 -21.46 13.44
CA LEU A 251 15.22 -20.87 14.18
C LEU A 251 14.19 -21.93 14.60
N ASN A 252 13.79 -21.85 15.88
CA ASN A 252 12.65 -22.59 16.39
C ASN A 252 11.35 -21.77 16.30
N VAL A 253 10.20 -22.40 16.55
CA VAL A 253 8.88 -21.78 16.44
C VAL A 253 8.61 -20.62 17.41
N ASN A 254 9.41 -20.48 18.47
CA ASN A 254 9.31 -19.40 19.46
C ASN A 254 10.22 -18.21 19.14
N GLN A 255 11.14 -18.34 18.18
CA GLN A 255 11.98 -17.22 17.76
C GLN A 255 11.31 -16.48 16.62
N MET A 256 11.38 -15.14 16.63
CA MET A 256 10.82 -14.28 15.60
C MET A 256 11.88 -13.36 15.02
N VAL A 257 11.87 -13.17 13.71
CA VAL A 257 12.76 -12.24 13.01
C VAL A 257 12.03 -10.92 12.85
N LEU A 258 12.57 -9.86 13.45
CA LEU A 258 12.01 -8.51 13.42
C LEU A 258 13.07 -7.53 12.92
N TYR A 259 12.61 -6.43 12.32
CA TYR A 259 13.48 -5.35 11.89
C TYR A 259 13.27 -4.14 12.79
N ILE A 260 14.34 -3.60 13.37
CA ILE A 260 14.28 -2.40 14.18
C ILE A 260 14.91 -1.23 13.43
N LYS A 261 14.27 -0.07 13.50
CA LYS A 261 14.75 1.19 12.92
C LYS A 261 14.94 2.19 14.03
N GLN A 262 16.17 2.63 14.27
CA GLN A 262 16.44 3.66 15.28
C GLN A 262 16.18 5.05 14.71
N ARG A 263 15.36 5.83 15.39
CA ARG A 263 15.04 7.21 15.02
C ARG A 263 16.26 8.10 15.23
N ILE A 264 16.56 8.95 14.25
CA ILE A 264 17.55 10.01 14.40
C ILE A 264 16.92 11.11 15.30
N PRO A 265 17.55 11.44 16.45
CA PRO A 265 16.95 12.36 17.42
C PRO A 265 16.48 13.68 16.81
N ASN A 266 15.28 14.12 17.21
CA ASN A 266 14.66 15.39 16.78
C ASN A 266 14.38 15.51 15.25
N THR A 267 14.36 14.41 14.50
CA THR A 267 14.06 14.42 13.05
C THR A 267 12.85 13.55 12.68
N LYS A 268 12.41 13.69 11.41
CA LYS A 268 11.68 12.76 10.51
C LYS A 268 12.21 11.34 10.31
N GLU A 269 13.49 11.12 10.57
CA GLU A 269 14.25 10.10 9.85
C GLU A 269 14.67 8.94 10.74
N TYR A 270 14.85 7.78 10.11
CA TYR A 270 15.34 6.58 10.77
C TYR A 270 16.64 6.12 10.11
N LEU A 271 17.52 5.56 10.93
CA LEU A 271 18.67 4.80 10.45
C LEU A 271 18.20 3.54 9.67
N PRO A 272 19.07 2.98 8.82
CA PRO A 272 18.79 1.73 8.13
C PRO A 272 18.30 0.63 9.09
N PRO A 273 17.39 -0.25 8.65
CA PRO A 273 16.84 -1.30 9.49
C PRO A 273 17.92 -2.29 9.93
N VAL A 274 17.85 -2.68 11.20
CA VAL A 274 18.71 -3.70 11.81
C VAL A 274 17.84 -4.91 12.12
N GLU A 275 18.29 -6.09 11.69
CA GLU A 275 17.62 -7.33 12.04
C GLU A 275 17.91 -7.74 13.50
N ILE A 276 16.87 -8.26 14.17
CA ILE A 276 16.96 -8.93 15.46
C ILE A 276 16.19 -10.25 15.46
N ILE A 277 16.67 -11.21 16.25
CA ILE A 277 15.95 -12.44 16.56
C ILE A 277 15.42 -12.30 17.98
N TRP A 278 14.09 -12.24 18.12
CA TRP A 278 13.40 -12.14 19.39
C TRP A 278 12.90 -13.52 19.85
N ASP A 279 13.39 -14.00 21.00
CA ASP A 279 12.91 -15.23 21.61
C ASP A 279 11.66 -14.99 22.47
N THR A 280 10.57 -15.68 22.10
CA THR A 280 9.27 -15.64 22.77
C THR A 280 9.00 -16.87 23.64
N SER A 281 10.02 -17.71 23.91
CA SER A 281 9.90 -18.93 24.74
C SER A 281 9.35 -18.67 26.14
N GLN A 282 9.71 -17.53 26.75
CA GLN A 282 9.20 -17.07 28.05
C GLN A 282 7.90 -16.25 27.96
N GLY A 283 7.30 -16.21 26.77
CA GLY A 283 6.11 -15.44 26.43
C GLY A 283 6.44 -14.15 25.65
N PRO A 284 5.64 -13.80 24.61
CA PRO A 284 5.86 -12.62 23.77
C PRO A 284 5.39 -11.33 24.46
N SER A 285 6.12 -10.92 25.50
CA SER A 285 5.82 -9.73 26.31
C SER A 285 6.55 -8.48 25.82
N ILE A 286 6.07 -7.30 26.22
CA ILE A 286 6.75 -6.02 25.96
C ILE A 286 8.15 -6.04 26.56
N ASN A 287 8.29 -6.42 27.84
CA ASN A 287 9.58 -6.41 28.53
C ASN A 287 10.62 -7.33 27.89
N SER A 288 10.21 -8.50 27.38
CA SER A 288 11.13 -9.41 26.68
C SER A 288 11.61 -8.81 25.34
N LEU A 289 10.74 -8.09 24.63
CA LEU A 289 11.09 -7.43 23.38
C LEU A 289 11.99 -6.22 23.65
N GLU A 290 11.64 -5.38 24.62
CA GLU A 290 12.44 -4.23 25.06
C GLU A 290 13.84 -4.64 25.46
N LYS A 291 13.98 -5.71 26.26
CA LYS A 291 15.29 -6.23 26.65
C LYS A 291 16.13 -6.63 25.43
N THR A 292 15.53 -7.37 24.50
CA THR A 292 16.21 -7.79 23.26
C THR A 292 16.69 -6.59 22.45
N ILE A 293 15.89 -5.53 22.37
CA ILE A 293 16.22 -4.30 21.64
C ILE A 293 17.26 -3.46 22.40
N ALA A 294 17.12 -3.34 23.71
CA ALA A 294 18.06 -2.64 24.60
C ALA A 294 19.47 -3.22 24.47
N ASP A 295 19.57 -4.56 24.52
CA ASP A 295 20.83 -5.28 24.36
C ASP A 295 21.41 -5.08 22.95
N ARG A 296 20.56 -4.99 21.91
CA ARG A 296 21.01 -4.80 20.53
C ARG A 296 21.51 -3.39 20.23
N LEU A 297 20.80 -2.37 20.72
CA LEU A 297 21.06 -0.96 20.42
C LEU A 297 21.87 -0.24 21.50
N PHE A 298 22.18 -0.92 22.61
CA PHE A 298 22.84 -0.33 23.78
C PHE A 298 22.08 0.87 24.36
N ILE A 299 20.74 0.79 24.38
CA ILE A 299 19.84 1.81 24.95
C ILE A 299 19.20 1.23 26.22
N PRO A 300 19.26 1.91 27.38
CA PRO A 300 18.57 1.46 28.59
C PRO A 300 17.07 1.23 28.36
N GLN A 301 16.53 0.16 28.94
CA GLN A 301 15.14 -0.26 28.73
C GLN A 301 14.12 0.84 29.08
N ASP A 302 14.36 1.60 30.13
CA ASP A 302 13.54 2.72 30.60
C ASP A 302 13.57 3.95 29.67
N HIS A 303 14.54 4.00 28.75
CA HIS A 303 14.68 5.06 27.76
C HIS A 303 14.18 4.66 26.37
N LEU A 304 13.64 3.44 26.20
CA LEU A 304 13.12 2.98 24.92
C LEU A 304 11.68 3.46 24.69
N GLY A 305 11.47 4.12 23.56
CA GLY A 305 10.16 4.25 22.93
C GLY A 305 10.06 3.28 21.76
N MET A 306 8.97 2.53 21.65
CA MET A 306 8.76 1.58 20.56
C MET A 306 7.42 1.80 19.87
N ALA A 307 7.38 1.62 18.55
CA ALA A 307 6.13 1.55 17.79
C ALA A 307 6.25 0.55 16.63
N LYS A 308 5.18 -0.20 16.37
CA LYS A 308 5.06 -1.07 15.19
C LYS A 308 4.68 -0.22 13.97
N HIS A 309 5.39 -0.38 12.86
CA HIS A 309 5.01 0.20 11.58
C HIS A 309 4.05 -0.72 10.82
N PHE A 310 3.01 -0.16 10.22
CA PHE A 310 2.11 -0.83 9.30
C PHE A 310 2.35 -0.28 7.89
N SER A 311 3.34 -0.80 7.18
CA SER A 311 3.82 -0.25 5.89
C SER A 311 2.70 -0.04 4.86
N LYS A 312 1.74 -0.99 4.75
CA LYS A 312 0.62 -0.88 3.80
C LYS A 312 -0.36 0.27 4.12
N ARG A 313 -0.39 0.74 5.36
CA ARG A 313 -1.28 1.82 5.83
C ARG A 313 -0.49 3.10 6.17
N PHE A 314 0.84 3.06 6.07
CA PHE A 314 1.74 4.13 6.50
C PHE A 314 1.49 4.59 7.94
N ASP A 315 1.09 3.66 8.82
CA ASP A 315 0.62 3.99 10.17
C ASP A 315 1.52 3.37 11.24
N TRP A 316 1.50 3.95 12.43
CA TRP A 316 2.37 3.56 13.54
C TRP A 316 1.55 3.30 14.80
N LEU A 317 1.77 2.14 15.43
CA LEU A 317 1.12 1.77 16.69
C LEU A 317 2.16 1.66 17.81
N ILE A 318 2.08 2.59 18.76
CA ILE A 318 2.97 2.65 19.92
C ILE A 318 2.81 1.39 20.76
N ILE A 319 3.92 0.69 21.01
CA ILE A 319 3.98 -0.48 21.87
C ILE A 319 4.30 -0.01 23.28
N ARG A 320 3.31 -0.08 24.16
CA ARG A 320 3.45 0.23 25.59
C ARG A 320 2.47 -0.57 26.42
N GLU A 321 2.75 -0.69 27.71
CA GLU A 321 1.77 -1.24 28.65
C GLU A 321 0.54 -0.31 28.68
N GLY A 322 -0.65 -0.90 28.58
CA GLY A 322 -1.90 -0.14 28.68
C GLY A 322 -2.10 0.40 30.10
N PRO A 323 -2.85 1.50 30.28
CA PRO A 323 -3.17 1.98 31.62
C PRO A 323 -3.95 0.89 32.39
N ASN A 324 -3.48 0.55 33.59
CA ASN A 324 -4.21 -0.32 34.50
C ASN A 324 -5.63 0.25 34.70
N LYS A 325 -6.67 -0.45 34.23
CA LYS A 325 -8.06 -0.08 34.51
C LYS A 325 -8.37 -0.32 36.00
N SER A 326 -7.94 0.60 36.86
CA SER A 326 -8.41 0.70 38.24
C SER A 326 -9.77 1.42 38.26
N GLY A 327 -10.82 0.73 37.80
CA GLY A 327 -12.12 1.37 37.62
C GLY A 327 -13.26 0.38 37.43
N GLY A 328 -13.44 -0.51 38.40
CA GLY A 328 -14.57 -1.44 38.44
C GLY A 328 -14.37 -2.42 39.59
N LYS A 329 -15.38 -2.55 40.48
CA LYS A 329 -15.35 -3.47 41.63
C LYS A 329 -15.12 -4.91 41.15
N GLY A 330 -13.86 -5.32 41.13
CA GLY A 330 -13.39 -6.64 40.73
C GLY A 330 -11.92 -6.55 40.37
N LYS A 331 -11.02 -7.02 41.25
CA LYS A 331 -9.58 -7.18 40.99
C LYS A 331 -9.39 -8.14 39.80
N LYS A 332 -9.50 -7.65 38.56
CA LYS A 332 -8.92 -8.34 37.40
C LYS A 332 -7.43 -8.04 37.43
N LYS A 333 -6.61 -9.09 37.62
CA LYS A 333 -5.15 -9.03 37.46
C LYS A 333 -4.83 -8.31 36.15
N ALA A 334 -3.83 -7.43 36.15
CA ALA A 334 -3.28 -6.85 34.92
C ALA A 334 -2.97 -8.00 33.95
N GLN A 335 -3.66 -8.02 32.82
CA GLN A 335 -3.48 -9.05 31.81
C GLN A 335 -2.13 -8.77 31.13
N LYS A 336 -1.16 -9.69 31.27
CA LYS A 336 0.11 -9.59 30.55
C LYS A 336 -0.20 -9.50 29.06
N THR A 337 0.18 -8.39 28.44
CA THR A 337 -0.04 -8.14 27.01
C THR A 337 0.80 -9.12 26.19
N ASN A 338 0.14 -9.90 25.33
CA ASN A 338 0.80 -10.77 24.37
C ASN A 338 0.91 -10.03 23.03
N LEU A 339 2.12 -9.70 22.61
CA LEU A 339 2.35 -8.86 21.43
C LEU A 339 2.05 -9.56 20.10
N ARG A 340 1.89 -10.89 20.07
CA ARG A 340 1.49 -11.64 18.87
C ARG A 340 0.00 -11.52 18.57
N HIS A 341 -0.79 -10.99 19.50
CA HIS A 341 -2.22 -10.78 19.33
C HIS A 341 -2.57 -9.30 19.24
N GLY A 342 -3.84 -9.02 18.95
CA GLY A 342 -4.37 -7.67 18.89
C GLY A 342 -4.10 -6.90 20.19
N PRO A 343 -3.73 -5.60 20.10
CA PRO A 343 -3.76 -4.77 18.89
C PRO A 343 -2.49 -4.84 18.02
N TYR A 344 -1.40 -5.45 18.51
CA TYR A 344 -0.08 -5.36 17.87
C TYR A 344 0.12 -6.38 16.75
N ASN A 345 -0.35 -7.62 16.95
CA ASN A 345 -0.23 -8.72 15.99
C ASN A 345 1.19 -8.85 15.41
N LEU A 346 2.22 -8.84 16.26
CA LEU A 346 3.60 -8.96 15.79
C LEU A 346 3.82 -10.31 15.11
N GLN A 347 4.47 -10.26 13.95
CA GLN A 347 4.85 -11.40 13.12
C GLN A 347 6.25 -11.21 12.54
N ASP A 348 6.80 -12.26 11.92
CA ASP A 348 8.07 -12.17 11.23
C ASP A 348 8.05 -11.10 10.14
N GLY A 349 9.17 -10.41 9.98
CA GLY A 349 9.33 -9.33 9.00
C GLY A 349 8.75 -7.98 9.42
N ASP A 350 8.03 -7.90 10.55
CA ASP A 350 7.51 -6.62 11.04
C ASP A 350 8.63 -5.64 11.41
N VAL A 351 8.37 -4.36 11.14
CA VAL A 351 9.28 -3.25 11.44
C VAL A 351 8.85 -2.53 12.71
N ILE A 352 9.82 -2.31 13.61
CA ILE A 352 9.63 -1.58 14.87
C ILE A 352 10.52 -0.34 14.87
N GLY A 353 9.90 0.82 15.05
CA GLY A 353 10.57 2.11 15.19
C GLY A 353 10.97 2.31 16.64
N ILE A 354 12.24 2.64 16.86
CA ILE A 354 12.85 2.78 18.18
C ILE A 354 13.30 4.21 18.39
N LYS A 355 12.84 4.82 19.48
CA LYS A 355 13.27 6.13 19.95
C LYS A 355 14.12 5.98 21.20
N ASN A 356 15.20 6.75 21.28
CA ASN A 356 15.91 6.97 22.54
C ASN A 356 15.31 8.21 23.22
N LEU A 357 14.42 7.99 24.18
CA LEU A 357 13.68 9.03 24.90
C LEU A 357 14.57 9.95 25.74
N GLN A 358 15.82 9.56 26.01
CA GLN A 358 16.80 10.41 26.71
C GLN A 358 17.36 11.52 25.80
N LEU A 359 17.37 11.30 24.48
CA LEU A 359 17.94 12.22 23.49
C LEU A 359 16.87 13.11 22.83
N GLU A 360 15.59 12.84 23.05
CA GLU A 360 14.49 13.65 22.53
C GLU A 360 14.21 14.85 23.45
N TYR A 361 14.38 16.07 22.93
CA TYR A 361 14.08 17.30 23.67
C TYR A 361 12.57 17.45 23.91
N GLU A 362 11.76 17.09 22.91
CA GLU A 362 10.30 17.03 22.99
C GLU A 362 9.88 15.56 22.88
N ARG A 363 9.33 14.99 23.96
CA ARG A 363 8.77 13.62 23.97
C ARG A 363 7.47 13.54 23.15
N LYS A 364 7.59 13.75 21.85
CA LYS A 364 6.47 13.58 20.91
C LYS A 364 6.26 12.09 20.66
N GLU A 365 5.03 11.65 20.85
CA GLU A 365 4.58 10.29 20.54
C GLU A 365 4.47 10.02 19.01
N ASP A 366 5.01 10.90 18.16
CA ASP A 366 4.99 10.74 16.70
C ASP A 366 6.17 9.90 16.21
N TYR A 367 5.85 8.82 15.49
CA TYR A 367 6.81 7.93 14.83
C TYR A 367 6.78 8.05 13.30
N CYS A 368 5.89 8.87 12.74
CA CYS A 368 5.70 8.99 11.30
C CYS A 368 6.94 9.58 10.63
N THR A 369 7.15 9.18 9.38
CA THR A 369 8.16 9.71 8.46
C THR A 369 7.52 10.64 7.42
N ILE A 370 8.34 11.31 6.61
CA ILE A 370 7.84 12.15 5.50
C ILE A 370 7.19 11.25 4.44
N GLU A 371 7.78 10.08 4.20
CA GLU A 371 7.29 9.07 3.28
C GLU A 371 5.93 8.51 3.74
N ASP A 372 5.73 8.36 5.06
CA ASP A 372 4.43 7.95 5.59
C ASP A 372 3.35 9.02 5.36
N ASP A 373 3.69 10.30 5.56
CA ASP A 373 2.78 11.41 5.31
C ASP A 373 2.37 11.46 3.82
N GLN A 374 3.32 11.27 2.91
CA GLN A 374 3.08 11.16 1.47
C GLN A 374 2.23 9.92 1.11
N GLY A 375 2.56 8.76 1.68
CA GLY A 375 1.83 7.51 1.44
C GLY A 375 0.38 7.58 1.92
N LYS A 376 0.09 8.27 3.04
CA LYS A 376 -1.28 8.54 3.51
C LYS A 376 -2.06 9.41 2.52
N ILE A 377 -1.44 10.46 1.98
CA ILE A 377 -2.06 11.34 0.98
C ILE A 377 -2.39 10.53 -0.29
N GLU A 378 -1.47 9.71 -0.77
CA GLU A 378 -1.67 8.89 -1.97
C GLU A 378 -2.77 7.83 -1.76
N LEU A 379 -2.80 7.16 -0.61
CA LEU A 379 -3.90 6.24 -0.26
C LEU A 379 -5.25 6.93 -0.22
N GLN A 380 -5.32 8.16 0.30
CA GLN A 380 -6.56 8.95 0.32
C GLN A 380 -7.00 9.31 -1.10
N LYS A 381 -6.07 9.74 -1.95
CA LYS A 381 -6.33 10.05 -3.36
C LYS A 381 -6.86 8.82 -4.11
N GLN A 382 -6.24 7.67 -3.95
CA GLN A 382 -6.71 6.41 -4.54
C GLN A 382 -8.08 6.01 -4.02
N ALA A 383 -8.37 6.20 -2.72
CA ALA A 383 -9.68 5.93 -2.17
C ALA A 383 -10.76 6.88 -2.71
N GLU A 384 -10.43 8.15 -2.94
CA GLU A 384 -11.32 9.13 -3.57
C GLU A 384 -11.54 8.84 -5.05
N GLU A 385 -10.51 8.46 -5.79
CA GLU A 385 -10.62 8.03 -7.19
C GLU A 385 -11.48 6.78 -7.30
N LYS A 386 -11.29 5.79 -6.42
CA LYS A 386 -12.18 4.62 -6.31
C LYS A 386 -13.61 5.03 -6.00
N LYS A 387 -13.84 5.98 -5.09
CA LYS A 387 -15.18 6.51 -4.81
C LYS A 387 -15.78 7.20 -6.03
N LYS A 388 -15.02 8.01 -6.78
CA LYS A 388 -15.47 8.69 -8.00
C LYS A 388 -15.78 7.69 -9.12
N GLN A 389 -14.94 6.68 -9.33
CA GLN A 389 -15.18 5.60 -10.29
C GLN A 389 -16.45 4.81 -9.94
N ASN A 390 -16.64 4.52 -8.65
CA ASN A 390 -17.87 3.91 -8.17
C ASN A 390 -19.07 4.85 -8.39
N PHE A 391 -18.92 6.15 -8.15
CA PHE A 391 -19.96 7.16 -8.37
C PHE A 391 -20.33 7.35 -9.85
N THR A 392 -19.37 7.23 -10.77
CA THR A 392 -19.64 7.24 -12.22
C THR A 392 -20.27 5.94 -12.71
N LYS A 393 -20.00 4.81 -12.03
CA LYS A 393 -20.67 3.52 -12.30
C LYS A 393 -22.09 3.49 -11.70
N THR A 394 -22.33 4.17 -10.58
CA THR A 394 -23.65 4.36 -9.97
C THR A 394 -24.22 5.74 -10.33
N GLY A 395 -24.70 5.91 -11.57
CA GLY A 395 -25.28 7.17 -12.03
C GLY A 395 -26.33 7.74 -11.08
N PHE A 396 -26.33 9.08 -10.94
CA PHE A 396 -27.30 9.88 -10.19
C PHE A 396 -28.75 9.55 -10.59
N TYR A 397 -29.58 9.14 -9.62
CA TYR A 397 -31.04 9.32 -9.66
C TYR A 397 -31.46 10.03 -8.37
N PRO A 398 -32.03 11.25 -8.42
CA PRO A 398 -32.56 11.88 -7.23
C PRO A 398 -33.78 11.09 -6.75
N THR A 399 -33.69 10.49 -5.57
CA THR A 399 -34.81 9.84 -4.89
C THR A 399 -35.75 10.89 -4.31
N CYS A 400 -36.85 11.18 -5.01
CA CYS A 400 -37.99 11.90 -4.42
C CYS A 400 -38.76 10.94 -3.51
N TYR A 401 -38.72 11.19 -2.20
CA TYR A 401 -39.68 10.63 -1.25
C TYR A 401 -41.07 11.21 -1.54
N LYS A 402 -42.09 10.36 -1.66
CA LYS A 402 -43.48 10.77 -1.45
C LYS A 402 -44.18 9.82 -0.48
N SER A 403 -44.71 10.46 0.55
CA SER A 403 -45.62 9.97 1.56
C SER A 403 -46.95 9.50 0.98
N ASP A 404 -47.53 8.51 1.65
CA ASP A 404 -48.79 7.85 1.35
C ASP A 404 -50.01 8.77 1.21
N ALA A 405 -50.94 8.25 0.38
CA ALA A 405 -52.40 8.44 0.38
C ALA A 405 -52.92 9.87 0.12
N SER A 406 -53.88 10.16 -0.75
CA SER A 406 -54.98 9.36 -1.30
C SER A 406 -55.70 10.17 -2.41
N LYS A 407 -56.29 9.46 -3.38
CA LYS A 407 -57.39 9.83 -4.30
C LYS A 407 -57.60 11.32 -4.66
N THR A 408 -57.30 11.67 -5.90
CA THR A 408 -58.25 12.38 -6.80
C THR A 408 -57.71 12.35 -8.24
N VAL A 409 -58.57 11.97 -9.18
CA VAL A 409 -58.32 12.08 -10.62
C VAL A 409 -58.47 13.55 -11.00
N PHE A 410 -57.43 14.14 -11.59
CA PHE A 410 -57.52 15.35 -12.41
C PHE A 410 -56.72 15.10 -13.69
N TYR A 411 -57.40 15.14 -14.83
CA TYR A 411 -56.78 15.41 -16.13
C TYR A 411 -56.48 16.91 -16.21
N CYS A 412 -55.29 17.26 -16.71
CA CYS A 412 -54.83 18.53 -17.30
C CYS A 412 -53.34 18.64 -17.04
N ASP A 413 -52.46 19.17 -17.87
CA ASP A 413 -52.41 19.53 -19.29
C ASP A 413 -50.91 19.87 -19.51
N GLU A 414 -50.47 20.05 -20.74
CA GLU A 414 -49.07 20.16 -21.21
C GLU A 414 -48.26 21.38 -20.70
N GLN A 415 -48.60 21.99 -19.55
CA GLN A 415 -48.12 23.30 -19.10
C GLN A 415 -47.29 23.31 -17.79
N CYS A 416 -46.89 22.16 -17.24
CA CYS A 416 -46.11 22.09 -15.97
C CYS A 416 -44.58 21.97 -16.16
N CYS A 417 -44.10 21.71 -17.39
CA CYS A 417 -42.66 21.55 -17.64
C CYS A 417 -41.87 22.87 -17.59
N SER A 418 -42.50 24.05 -17.78
CA SER A 418 -41.75 25.31 -17.81
C SER A 418 -41.45 25.89 -16.41
N SER A 419 -42.29 25.63 -15.39
CA SER A 419 -42.07 26.18 -14.04
C SER A 419 -40.98 25.41 -13.27
N VAL A 420 -40.91 24.08 -13.45
CA VAL A 420 -39.87 23.24 -12.84
C VAL A 420 -38.51 23.49 -13.49
N PHE A 421 -38.46 23.69 -14.81
CA PHE A 421 -37.23 24.04 -15.51
C PHE A 421 -36.73 25.44 -15.14
N SER A 422 -37.65 26.39 -14.92
CA SER A 422 -37.31 27.72 -14.40
C SER A 422 -36.79 27.67 -12.97
N PHE A 423 -37.33 26.79 -12.11
CA PHE A 423 -36.87 26.62 -10.73
C PHE A 423 -35.50 25.92 -10.64
N ILE A 424 -35.25 24.91 -11.48
CA ILE A 424 -33.95 24.24 -11.57
C ILE A 424 -32.88 25.17 -12.15
N SER A 425 -33.24 25.95 -13.18
CA SER A 425 -32.37 26.99 -13.72
C SER A 425 -32.03 28.03 -12.64
N TRP A 426 -33.03 28.53 -11.90
CA TRP A 426 -32.83 29.49 -10.81
C TRP A 426 -31.96 28.94 -9.67
N CYS A 427 -32.16 27.68 -9.26
CA CYS A 427 -31.32 27.02 -8.26
C CYS A 427 -29.89 26.79 -8.74
N SER A 428 -29.67 26.50 -10.04
CA SER A 428 -28.33 26.35 -10.60
C SER A 428 -27.56 27.69 -10.63
N THR A 429 -28.27 28.80 -10.85
CA THR A 429 -27.69 30.14 -10.82
C THR A 429 -27.38 30.58 -9.40
N VAL A 430 -28.24 30.27 -8.42
CA VAL A 430 -27.99 30.53 -7.00
C VAL A 430 -26.86 29.66 -6.45
N PHE A 431 -26.78 28.38 -6.85
CA PHE A 431 -25.69 27.49 -6.44
C PHE A 431 -24.35 27.90 -7.07
N SER A 432 -24.37 28.32 -8.34
CA SER A 432 -23.19 28.90 -9.00
C SER A 432 -22.78 30.23 -8.37
N PHE A 433 -23.73 31.06 -7.93
CA PHE A 433 -23.47 32.29 -7.18
C PHE A 433 -22.91 32.01 -5.79
N ILE A 434 -23.36 30.96 -5.10
CA ILE A 434 -22.82 30.52 -3.80
C ILE A 434 -21.41 29.92 -3.95
N LEU A 435 -21.16 29.11 -4.98
CA LEU A 435 -19.83 28.58 -5.29
C LEU A 435 -18.87 29.69 -5.71
N TRP A 436 -19.36 30.68 -6.47
CA TRP A 436 -18.59 31.86 -6.87
C TRP A 436 -18.31 32.78 -5.68
N CYS A 437 -19.31 33.05 -4.81
CA CYS A 437 -19.12 33.77 -3.54
C CYS A 437 -18.20 33.03 -2.56
N SER A 438 -18.20 31.69 -2.55
CA SER A 438 -17.30 30.88 -1.71
C SER A 438 -15.87 30.90 -2.24
N SER A 439 -15.70 30.93 -3.57
CA SER A 439 -14.40 31.13 -4.23
C SER A 439 -13.89 32.56 -4.03
N VAL A 440 -14.76 33.57 -4.07
CA VAL A 440 -14.44 34.97 -3.76
C VAL A 440 -14.12 35.15 -2.27
N LEU A 441 -14.84 34.51 -1.34
CA LEU A 441 -14.49 34.50 0.10
C LEU A 441 -13.16 33.78 0.35
N SER A 442 -12.90 32.67 -0.36
CA SER A 442 -11.61 31.96 -0.29
C SER A 442 -10.48 32.83 -0.82
N CYS A 443 -10.68 33.55 -1.93
CA CYS A 443 -9.76 34.54 -2.46
C CYS A 443 -9.57 35.74 -1.51
N ILE A 444 -10.61 36.22 -0.82
CA ILE A 444 -10.52 37.30 0.18
C ILE A 444 -9.79 36.82 1.45
N LEU A 445 -10.01 35.58 1.89
CA LEU A 445 -9.32 34.96 3.03
C LEU A 445 -7.84 34.65 2.72
N TRP A 446 -7.54 34.26 1.48
CA TRP A 446 -6.18 34.15 0.97
C TRP A 446 -5.55 35.54 0.81
N CYS A 447 -6.26 36.54 0.29
CA CYS A 447 -5.78 37.93 0.22
C CYS A 447 -5.47 38.50 1.60
N SER A 448 -6.29 38.23 2.62
CA SER A 448 -6.04 38.68 3.99
C SER A 448 -4.79 38.02 4.60
N SER A 449 -4.57 36.74 4.30
CA SER A 449 -3.35 36.01 4.69
C SER A 449 -2.11 36.52 3.95
N VAL A 450 -2.25 36.85 2.66
CA VAL A 450 -1.19 37.43 1.82
C VAL A 450 -0.88 38.88 2.24
N LEU A 451 -1.87 39.68 2.62
CA LEU A 451 -1.68 41.05 3.11
C LEU A 451 -0.99 41.06 4.48
N SER A 452 -1.38 40.15 5.37
CA SER A 452 -0.71 39.91 6.65
C SER A 452 0.75 39.49 6.45
N PHE A 453 1.00 38.64 5.45
CA PHE A 453 2.35 38.20 5.09
C PHE A 453 3.19 39.31 4.43
N ILE A 454 2.60 40.18 3.59
CA ILE A 454 3.27 41.35 3.02
C ILE A 454 3.60 42.39 4.10
N LEU A 455 2.71 42.61 5.07
CA LEU A 455 2.96 43.45 6.25
C LEU A 455 4.09 42.89 7.11
N TRP A 456 4.17 41.55 7.27
CA TRP A 456 5.26 40.87 7.97
C TRP A 456 6.59 40.94 7.20
N CYS A 457 6.58 40.79 5.87
CA CYS A 457 7.76 40.97 5.04
C CYS A 457 8.27 42.43 5.05
N SER A 458 7.37 43.42 5.14
CA SER A 458 7.73 44.84 5.21
C SER A 458 8.41 45.21 6.54
N THR A 459 7.98 44.61 7.65
CA THR A 459 8.65 44.78 8.96
C THR A 459 9.99 44.09 9.01
N VAL A 460 10.13 42.90 8.41
CA VAL A 460 11.40 42.18 8.27
C VAL A 460 12.37 42.95 7.37
N PHE A 461 11.91 43.53 6.26
CA PHE A 461 12.73 44.35 5.37
C PHE A 461 13.20 45.65 6.04
N SER A 462 12.32 46.31 6.81
CA SER A 462 12.68 47.48 7.62
C SER A 462 13.72 47.14 8.69
N PHE A 463 13.62 45.94 9.29
CA PHE A 463 14.60 45.43 10.24
C PHE A 463 15.95 45.14 9.58
N ILE A 464 15.97 44.59 8.36
CA ILE A 464 17.21 44.35 7.59
C ILE A 464 17.88 45.67 7.18
N LEU A 465 17.11 46.67 6.75
CA LEU A 465 17.64 48.02 6.45
C LEU A 465 18.17 48.73 7.70
N TRP A 466 17.50 48.54 8.84
CA TRP A 466 17.97 49.03 10.14
C TRP A 466 19.28 48.34 10.56
N CYS A 467 19.35 47.01 10.47
CA CYS A 467 20.58 46.25 10.69
C CYS A 467 21.71 46.67 9.75
N SER A 468 21.42 46.96 8.48
CA SER A 468 22.41 47.42 7.50
C SER A 468 22.92 48.83 7.80
N SER A 469 22.06 49.72 8.33
CA SER A 469 22.46 51.05 8.81
C SER A 469 23.31 50.98 10.08
N VAL A 470 22.98 50.06 11.01
CA VAL A 470 23.76 49.78 12.23
C VAL A 470 25.11 49.13 11.90
N LEU A 471 25.18 48.26 10.89
CA LEU A 471 26.40 47.59 10.43
C LEU A 471 27.35 48.54 9.67
N SER A 472 26.81 49.57 8.98
CA SER A 472 27.60 50.64 8.35
C SER A 472 28.38 51.49 9.37
N LEU A 473 27.90 51.54 10.63
CA LEU A 473 28.55 52.28 11.71
C LEU A 473 29.68 51.51 12.41
N TYR A 474 29.76 50.19 12.21
CA TYR A 474 30.74 49.31 12.86
C TYR A 474 31.43 48.37 11.84
N CYS A 475 32.57 48.82 11.34
CA CYS A 475 33.69 48.07 10.73
C CYS A 475 33.49 46.57 10.36
N GLY A 476 33.57 46.30 9.04
CA GLY A 476 34.49 45.33 8.43
C GLY A 476 34.40 43.83 8.76
N VAL A 477 33.46 43.10 8.16
CA VAL A 477 33.39 41.59 8.10
C VAL A 477 32.68 41.17 6.77
N PRO A 478 32.97 40.02 6.12
CA PRO A 478 32.81 39.86 4.67
C PRO A 478 31.37 39.57 4.20
N VAL A 479 31.10 40.02 2.97
CA VAL A 479 29.78 40.36 2.41
C VAL A 479 29.06 39.17 1.72
N CYS A 480 29.41 37.91 1.99
CA CYS A 480 28.88 36.78 1.19
C CYS A 480 27.54 36.18 1.67
N SER A 481 27.15 36.32 2.94
CA SER A 481 25.88 35.75 3.44
C SER A 481 24.66 36.65 3.25
N VAL A 482 24.86 37.95 3.02
CA VAL A 482 23.77 38.92 2.82
C VAL A 482 23.26 38.87 1.38
N TYR A 483 24.14 38.66 0.40
CA TYR A 483 23.75 38.61 -1.02
C TYR A 483 22.88 37.41 -1.37
N THR A 484 23.05 36.26 -0.71
CA THR A 484 22.19 35.07 -0.92
C THR A 484 20.78 35.30 -0.40
N VAL A 485 20.64 35.98 0.75
CA VAL A 485 19.33 36.37 1.31
C VAL A 485 18.66 37.42 0.44
N VAL A 486 19.40 38.42 -0.06
CA VAL A 486 18.87 39.43 -1.00
C VAL A 486 18.44 38.80 -2.33
N PHE A 487 19.19 37.81 -2.84
CA PHE A 487 18.84 37.09 -4.05
C PHE A 487 17.56 36.24 -3.89
N GLN A 488 17.40 35.56 -2.75
CA GLN A 488 16.17 34.82 -2.44
C GLN A 488 14.96 35.76 -2.24
N CYS A 489 15.15 36.93 -1.62
CA CYS A 489 14.11 37.95 -1.53
C CYS A 489 13.72 38.55 -2.89
N ALA A 490 14.67 38.72 -3.82
CA ALA A 490 14.40 39.22 -5.17
C ALA A 490 13.58 38.21 -6.01
N GLN A 491 13.89 36.91 -5.91
CA GLN A 491 13.11 35.83 -6.55
C GLN A 491 11.69 35.77 -5.98
N PHE A 492 11.52 36.02 -4.68
CA PHE A 492 10.20 36.09 -4.05
C PHE A 492 9.42 37.33 -4.49
N TYR A 493 10.10 38.47 -4.66
CA TYR A 493 9.49 39.71 -5.15
C TYR A 493 8.96 39.56 -6.58
N THR A 494 9.66 38.83 -7.46
CA THR A 494 9.16 38.55 -8.82
C THR A 494 7.89 37.71 -8.80
N VAL A 495 7.79 36.73 -7.90
CA VAL A 495 6.57 35.91 -7.74
C VAL A 495 5.41 36.75 -7.19
N VAL A 496 5.67 37.60 -6.20
CA VAL A 496 4.66 38.53 -5.64
C VAL A 496 4.22 39.56 -6.68
N PHE A 497 5.14 40.08 -7.50
CA PHE A 497 4.83 41.01 -8.59
C PHE A 497 3.99 40.36 -9.70
N SER A 498 4.26 39.09 -10.05
CA SER A 498 3.42 38.31 -10.96
C SER A 498 2.01 38.07 -10.40
N ILE A 499 1.88 37.88 -9.08
CA ILE A 499 0.57 37.76 -8.41
C ILE A 499 -0.15 39.12 -8.39
N ILE A 500 0.53 40.23 -8.15
CA ILE A 500 -0.05 41.59 -8.20
C ILE A 500 -0.52 41.94 -9.62
N LEU A 501 0.22 41.53 -10.66
CA LEU A 501 -0.20 41.67 -12.07
C LEU A 501 -1.46 40.84 -12.38
N LEU A 502 -1.59 39.64 -11.82
CA LEU A 502 -2.82 38.85 -11.89
C LEU A 502 -4.01 39.55 -11.20
N PHE A 503 -3.77 40.29 -10.11
CA PHE A 503 -4.78 41.12 -9.45
C PHE A 503 -5.14 42.40 -10.23
N GLN A 504 -4.22 42.95 -11.04
CA GLN A 504 -4.52 44.04 -11.98
C GLN A 504 -5.37 43.61 -13.19
N CYS A 505 -5.63 42.31 -13.38
CA CYS A 505 -6.62 41.80 -14.33
C CYS A 505 -8.05 41.75 -13.75
N VAL A 506 -8.23 41.96 -12.44
CA VAL A 506 -9.54 41.99 -11.78
C VAL A 506 -10.44 43.17 -12.19
N PRO A 507 -9.93 44.39 -12.50
CA PRO A 507 -10.75 45.47 -13.04
C PRO A 507 -11.36 45.14 -14.41
N CYS A 508 -10.69 44.34 -15.26
CA CYS A 508 -11.24 43.87 -16.52
C CYS A 508 -12.43 42.92 -16.32
N TYR A 509 -12.44 42.18 -15.20
CA TYR A 509 -13.52 41.25 -14.85
C TYR A 509 -14.74 41.97 -14.22
N ILE A 510 -14.50 43.05 -13.47
CA ILE A 510 -15.58 43.88 -12.90
C ILE A 510 -16.31 44.68 -13.99
N VAL A 511 -15.63 45.14 -15.05
CA VAL A 511 -16.29 45.80 -16.19
C VAL A 511 -17.24 44.83 -16.91
N VAL A 512 -16.88 43.56 -17.07
CA VAL A 512 -17.77 42.53 -17.66
C VAL A 512 -19.01 42.30 -16.80
N ILE A 513 -18.89 42.35 -15.47
CA ILE A 513 -20.03 42.21 -14.54
C ILE A 513 -20.95 43.44 -14.56
N SER A 514 -20.42 44.64 -14.82
CA SER A 514 -21.22 45.88 -14.92
C SER A 514 -22.06 46.01 -16.20
N VAL A 515 -21.84 45.16 -17.21
CA VAL A 515 -22.65 45.10 -18.46
C VAL A 515 -23.86 44.16 -18.33
N ILE A 516 -23.81 43.21 -17.40
CA ILE A 516 -24.87 42.21 -17.20
C ILE A 516 -26.21 42.78 -16.68
N PRO A 517 -26.29 43.91 -15.92
CA PRO A 517 -27.58 44.47 -15.53
C PRO A 517 -28.34 45.11 -16.70
N VAL A 518 -27.69 45.42 -17.82
CA VAL A 518 -28.36 46.06 -18.98
C VAL A 518 -29.15 45.05 -19.82
N CYS A 519 -28.77 43.77 -19.81
CA CYS A 519 -29.57 42.72 -20.47
C CYS A 519 -30.82 42.31 -19.67
N SER A 520 -30.89 42.69 -18.38
CA SER A 520 -32.03 42.36 -17.51
C SER A 520 -33.19 43.36 -17.61
N VAL A 521 -33.00 44.50 -18.29
CA VAL A 521 -34.01 45.55 -18.45
C VAL A 521 -34.70 45.51 -19.83
N LEU A 522 -34.21 44.72 -20.80
CA LEU A 522 -34.83 44.60 -22.13
C LEU A 522 -35.89 43.47 -22.24
N TYR A 523 -36.17 42.72 -21.17
CA TYR A 523 -37.18 41.64 -21.18
C TYR A 523 -38.20 41.72 -20.03
N CYS A 524 -38.40 42.90 -19.44
CA CYS A 524 -39.64 43.26 -18.76
C CYS A 524 -40.34 44.35 -19.57
N GLY A 525 -41.15 43.92 -20.52
CA GLY A 525 -42.03 44.75 -21.34
C GLY A 525 -42.98 43.85 -22.11
N GLU A 526 -44.24 43.87 -21.71
CA GLU A 526 -45.40 43.53 -22.55
C GLU A 526 -45.39 44.33 -23.86
#